data_AF-A0A5M7P8L2-F1
#
_entry.id   AF-A0A5M7P8L2-F1
#
_cell.length_a   1.000
_cell.length_b   1.000
_cell.length_c   1.000
_cell.angle_alpha   90.00
_cell.angle_beta   90.00
_cell.angle_gamma   90.00
#
_symmetry.space_group_name_H-M   'P 1'
#
loop_
_entity.id
_entity.type
_entity.pdbx_description
1 polymer ?
#
loop_
_entity_poly.entity_id
_entity_poly.type
_entity_poly.pdbx_seq_one_letter_code
_entity_poly.pdbx_strand_id
1 'polypeptide(L)'
;HYGCGGVQAAMDNPELGLIDNWLLHIRDLWYKHSVLLGELPPDKRLDKLCEINVIEQVYNLGHSTVLQSAWKRGKDVSLHGWVYGIQDGCLRNLDVTANSREILEQRYRHGIANLQMNGEA
;
A
#
# COMPACT_ATOMS: atom_id res chain seq x y z
N HIS A 1 -3.27 -5.28 6.74
CA HIS A 1 -3.72 -6.68 6.91
C HIS A 1 -4.90 -6.92 5.99
N TYR A 2 -5.15 -8.16 5.59
CA TYR A 2 -6.33 -8.50 4.80
C TYR A 2 -7.60 -8.46 5.66
N GLY A 3 -8.75 -8.19 5.04
CA GLY A 3 -10.03 -7.99 5.75
C GLY A 3 -10.06 -6.71 6.61
N CYS A 4 -9.34 -5.66 6.23
CA CYS A 4 -9.33 -4.40 6.99
C CYS A 4 -10.65 -3.65 6.86
N GLY A 5 -11.36 -3.47 7.97
CA GLY A 5 -12.65 -2.76 8.00
C GLY A 5 -12.57 -1.30 7.52
N GLY A 6 -11.45 -0.60 7.76
CA GLY A 6 -11.25 0.76 7.25
C GLY A 6 -11.06 0.80 5.73
N VAL A 7 -10.33 -0.16 5.16
CA VAL A 7 -10.17 -0.28 3.70
C VAL A 7 -11.49 -0.67 3.05
N GLN A 8 -12.24 -1.59 3.66
CA GLN A 8 -13.57 -1.97 3.21
C GLN A 8 -14.53 -0.78 3.25
N ALA A 9 -14.60 -0.05 4.37
CA ALA A 9 -15.42 1.16 4.48
C ALA A 9 -15.02 2.22 3.45
N ALA A 10 -13.73 2.38 3.18
CA ALA A 10 -13.27 3.29 2.12
C ALA A 10 -13.77 2.86 0.73
N MET A 11 -13.89 1.57 0.44
CA MET A 11 -14.47 1.06 -0.81
C MET A 11 -15.99 1.20 -0.87
N ASP A 12 -16.69 0.76 0.19
CA ASP A 12 -18.16 0.72 0.23
C ASP A 12 -18.80 2.10 0.38
N ASN A 13 -18.07 3.06 0.94
CA ASN A 13 -18.51 4.44 1.18
C ASN A 13 -19.81 4.59 2.02
N PRO A 14 -19.98 3.87 3.14
CA PRO A 14 -21.06 4.19 4.08
C PRO A 14 -20.82 5.57 4.71
N GLU A 15 -21.88 6.18 5.23
CA GLU A 15 -21.77 7.40 6.04
C GLU A 15 -21.42 7.01 7.48
N LEU A 16 -20.15 7.14 7.88
CA LEU A 16 -19.64 6.81 9.22
C LEU A 16 -19.24 8.06 10.01
N GLY A 17 -19.34 9.25 9.40
CA GLY A 17 -19.12 10.54 10.05
C GLY A 17 -17.65 10.94 10.02
N LEU A 18 -17.08 11.31 11.18
CA LEU A 18 -15.74 11.94 11.21
C LEU A 18 -14.64 11.09 10.57
N ILE A 19 -14.72 9.76 10.72
CA ILE A 19 -13.73 8.82 10.18
C ILE A 19 -13.67 8.86 8.65
N ASP A 20 -14.75 9.25 7.97
CA ASP A 20 -14.80 9.29 6.51
C ASP A 20 -13.74 10.22 5.93
N ASN A 21 -13.45 11.34 6.63
CA ASN A 21 -12.38 12.27 6.25
C ASN A 21 -11.00 11.60 6.22
N TRP A 22 -10.74 10.68 7.15
CA TRP A 22 -9.50 9.91 7.18
C TRP A 22 -9.48 8.85 6.07
N LEU A 23 -10.63 8.21 5.81
CA LEU A 23 -10.79 7.21 4.76
C LEU A 23 -10.69 7.79 3.35
N LEU A 24 -10.85 9.11 3.17
CA LEU A 24 -10.60 9.79 1.90
C LEU A 24 -9.20 9.47 1.34
N HIS A 25 -8.18 9.35 2.20
CA HIS A 25 -6.83 9.01 1.76
C HIS A 25 -6.72 7.61 1.13
N ILE A 26 -7.55 6.66 1.56
CA ILE A 26 -7.62 5.32 0.93
C ILE A 26 -8.43 5.39 -0.37
N ARG A 27 -9.47 6.23 -0.41
CA ARG A 27 -10.28 6.46 -1.62
C ARG A 27 -9.46 7.12 -2.73
N ASP A 28 -8.53 8.01 -2.38
CA ASP A 28 -7.57 8.57 -3.34
C ASP A 28 -6.74 7.46 -4.00
N LEU A 29 -6.31 6.45 -3.24
CA LEU A 29 -5.59 5.29 -3.79
C LEU A 29 -6.48 4.40 -4.65
N TRP A 30 -7.71 4.15 -4.22
CA TRP A 30 -8.72 3.44 -5.02
C TRP A 30 -8.92 4.10 -6.39
N TYR A 31 -9.01 5.43 -6.42
CA TYR A 31 -9.15 6.19 -7.67
C TYR A 31 -7.87 6.14 -8.51
N LYS A 32 -6.71 6.42 -7.90
CA LYS A 32 -5.39 6.41 -8.55
C LYS A 32 -5.08 5.08 -9.23
N HIS A 33 -5.51 3.96 -8.64
CA HIS A 33 -5.25 2.60 -9.14
C HIS A 33 -6.50 1.92 -9.73
N SER A 34 -7.52 2.70 -10.09
CA SER A 34 -8.80 2.18 -10.56
C SER A 34 -8.71 1.28 -11.80
N VAL A 35 -7.75 1.53 -12.70
CA VAL A 35 -7.50 0.67 -13.87
C VAL A 35 -7.05 -0.72 -13.45
N LEU A 36 -5.99 -0.82 -12.63
CA LEU A 36 -5.49 -2.07 -12.06
C LEU A 36 -6.61 -2.83 -11.32
N LEU A 37 -7.32 -2.12 -10.44
CA LEU A 37 -8.37 -2.73 -9.62
C LEU A 37 -9.58 -3.16 -10.46
N GLY A 38 -9.86 -2.47 -11.56
CA GLY A 38 -10.93 -2.78 -12.50
C GLY A 38 -10.71 -4.09 -13.26
N GLU A 39 -9.45 -4.46 -13.53
CA GLU A 39 -9.07 -5.70 -14.20
C GLU A 39 -9.25 -6.94 -13.29
N LEU A 40 -9.36 -6.75 -11.98
CA LEU A 40 -9.51 -7.84 -11.01
C LEU A 40 -10.98 -8.19 -10.74
N PRO A 41 -11.27 -9.48 -10.44
CA PRO A 41 -12.55 -9.90 -9.88
C PRO A 41 -12.92 -9.11 -8.61
N PRO A 42 -14.20 -8.76 -8.38
CA PRO A 42 -14.62 -7.93 -7.24
C PRO A 42 -14.14 -8.43 -5.87
N ASP A 43 -14.11 -9.74 -5.65
CA ASP A 43 -13.68 -10.39 -4.41
C ASP A 43 -12.17 -10.23 -4.12
N LYS A 44 -11.36 -9.95 -5.15
CA LYS A 44 -9.91 -9.74 -5.01
C LYS A 44 -9.51 -8.28 -4.79
N ARG A 45 -10.43 -7.33 -5.05
CA ARG A 45 -10.13 -5.89 -5.04
C ARG A 45 -9.80 -5.37 -3.65
N LEU A 46 -10.49 -5.87 -2.62
CA LEU A 46 -10.23 -5.45 -1.24
C LEU A 46 -8.81 -5.81 -0.80
N ASP A 47 -8.42 -7.06 -1.01
CA ASP A 47 -7.09 -7.55 -0.64
C ASP A 47 -6.01 -6.82 -1.42
N LYS A 48 -6.25 -6.58 -2.72
CA LYS A 48 -5.34 -5.78 -3.55
C LYS A 48 -5.23 -4.33 -3.06
N LEU A 49 -6.33 -3.68 -2.69
CA LEU A 49 -6.30 -2.32 -2.15
C LEU A 49 -5.56 -2.26 -0.82
N CYS A 50 -5.62 -3.31 0.01
CA CYS A 50 -4.81 -3.41 1.23
C CYS A 50 -3.31 -3.42 0.89
N GLU A 51 -2.89 -4.17 -0.13
CA GLU A 51 -1.50 -4.23 -0.59
C GLU A 51 -1.03 -2.88 -1.15
N ILE A 52 -1.83 -2.28 -2.03
CA ILE A 52 -1.57 -0.94 -2.60
C ILE A 52 -1.41 0.09 -1.49
N ASN A 53 -2.32 0.11 -0.51
CA ASN A 53 -2.25 1.04 0.60
C ASN A 53 -0.94 0.91 1.38
N VAL A 54 -0.48 -0.31 1.66
CA VAL A 54 0.83 -0.51 2.33
C VAL A 54 1.98 0.03 1.47
N ILE A 55 2.00 -0.28 0.18
CA ILE A 55 3.05 0.19 -0.76
C ILE A 55 3.09 1.72 -0.81
N GLU A 56 1.93 2.37 -0.90
CA GLU A 56 1.79 3.82 -0.94
C GLU A 56 2.21 4.48 0.37
N GLN A 57 1.89 3.88 1.53
CA GLN A 57 2.35 4.42 2.81
C GLN A 57 3.86 4.24 3.02
N VAL A 58 4.47 3.17 2.52
CA VAL A 58 5.94 3.04 2.48
C VAL A 58 6.54 4.15 1.63
N TYR A 59 5.94 4.43 0.47
CA TYR A 59 6.37 5.50 -0.43
C TYR A 59 6.26 6.88 0.21
N ASN A 60 5.13 7.17 0.88
CA ASN A 60 4.91 8.41 1.63
C ASN A 60 5.93 8.58 2.77
N LEU A 61 6.17 7.52 3.54
CA LEU A 61 7.13 7.54 4.65
C LEU A 61 8.56 7.78 4.13
N GLY A 62 8.94 7.14 3.03
CA GLY A 62 10.22 7.37 2.38
C GLY A 62 10.38 8.79 1.86
N HIS A 63 9.28 9.46 1.46
CA HIS A 63 9.25 10.87 1.06
C HIS A 63 9.22 11.86 2.22
N SER A 64 9.05 11.40 3.46
CA SER A 64 9.05 12.29 4.62
C SER A 64 10.41 12.99 4.80
N THR A 65 10.38 14.21 5.31
CA THR A 65 11.59 14.98 5.59
C THR A 65 12.52 14.27 6.58
N VAL A 66 11.95 13.46 7.48
CA VAL A 66 12.69 12.66 8.46
C VAL A 66 13.55 11.61 7.77
N LEU A 67 12.95 10.76 6.92
CA LEU A 67 13.67 9.69 6.23
C LEU A 67 14.63 10.24 5.19
N GLN A 68 14.21 11.22 4.40
CA GLN A 68 15.07 11.89 3.42
C GLN A 68 16.33 12.47 4.09
N SER A 69 16.17 13.12 5.24
CA SER A 69 17.31 13.66 6.01
C SER A 69 18.19 12.57 6.62
N ALA A 70 17.61 11.45 7.06
CA ALA A 70 18.36 10.33 7.61
C ALA A 70 19.25 9.68 6.55
N TRP A 71 18.71 9.35 5.37
CA TRP A 71 19.47 8.80 4.25
C TRP A 71 20.52 9.77 3.74
N LYS A 72 20.22 11.08 3.63
CA LYS A 72 21.20 12.10 3.25
C LYS A 72 22.39 12.18 4.22
N ARG A 73 22.17 11.87 5.50
CA ARG A 73 23.24 11.81 6.52
C ARG A 73 23.94 10.44 6.60
N GLY A 74 23.65 9.52 5.68
CA GLY A 74 24.23 8.18 5.66
C GLY A 74 23.79 7.30 6.83
N LYS A 75 22.62 7.55 7.42
CA LYS A 75 22.06 6.66 8.44
C LYS A 75 21.54 5.39 7.78
N ASP A 76 21.90 4.25 8.36
CA ASP A 76 21.42 2.94 7.93
C ASP A 76 20.00 2.70 8.47
N VAL A 77 19.00 2.98 7.63
CA VAL A 77 17.57 2.82 7.94
C VAL A 77 16.87 2.21 6.74
N SER A 78 16.15 1.11 6.98
CA SER A 78 15.35 0.42 5.96
C SER A 78 13.85 0.57 6.24
N LEU A 79 13.08 0.77 5.19
CA LEU A 79 11.62 0.72 5.18
C LEU A 79 11.15 -0.59 4.57
N HIS A 80 10.12 -1.20 5.14
CA HIS A 80 9.54 -2.45 4.66
C HIS A 80 8.02 -2.30 4.55
N GLY A 81 7.42 -2.96 3.56
CA GLY A 81 5.97 -3.02 3.38
C GLY A 81 5.49 -4.45 3.47
N TRP A 82 4.76 -4.78 4.53
CA TRP A 82 4.21 -6.11 4.77
C TRP A 82 2.70 -6.06 4.92
N VAL A 83 2.06 -7.16 4.55
CA VAL A 83 0.66 -7.44 4.83
C VAL A 83 0.55 -8.83 5.44
N TYR A 84 -0.46 -9.08 6.26
CA TYR A 84 -0.72 -10.40 6.82
C TYR A 84 -2.21 -10.75 6.74
N GLY A 85 -2.50 -12.05 6.65
CA GLY A 85 -3.86 -12.58 6.73
C GLY A 85 -4.29 -12.77 8.17
N ILE A 86 -5.50 -12.31 8.50
CA ILE A 86 -6.10 -12.58 9.82
C ILE A 86 -6.50 -14.06 9.97
N GLN A 87 -6.66 -14.78 8.86
CA GLN A 87 -7.05 -16.20 8.85
C GLN A 87 -5.87 -17.13 9.13
N ASP A 88 -4.67 -16.77 8.67
CA ASP A 88 -3.47 -17.62 8.73
C ASP A 88 -2.34 -17.03 9.59
N GLY A 89 -2.39 -15.73 9.92
CA GLY A 89 -1.32 -15.02 10.63
C GLY A 89 -0.02 -14.88 9.82
N CYS A 90 -0.02 -15.26 8.54
CA CYS A 90 1.20 -15.30 7.73
C CYS A 90 1.54 -13.91 7.18
N LEU A 91 2.78 -13.47 7.43
CA LEU A 91 3.33 -12.25 6.84
C LEU A 91 3.70 -12.48 5.37
N ARG A 92 3.35 -11.50 4.53
CA ARG A 92 3.67 -11.44 3.11
C ARG A 92 4.44 -10.16 2.85
N ASN A 93 5.64 -10.32 2.31
CA ASN A 93 6.48 -9.20 1.89
C ASN A 93 6.01 -8.69 0.53
N LEU A 94 5.81 -7.38 0.41
CA LEU A 94 5.37 -6.74 -0.85
C LEU A 94 6.53 -6.29 -1.74
N ASP A 95 7.76 -6.69 -1.40
CA ASP A 95 8.99 -6.41 -2.14
C ASP A 95 9.30 -4.93 -2.39
N VAL A 96 8.79 -4.08 -1.50
CA VAL A 96 9.01 -2.61 -1.50
C VAL A 96 10.08 -2.15 -0.52
N THR A 97 10.99 -3.05 -0.12
CA THR A 97 12.02 -2.72 0.88
C THR A 97 13.00 -1.68 0.34
N ALA A 98 13.18 -0.56 1.04
CA ALA A 98 14.03 0.54 0.60
C ALA A 98 14.93 1.11 1.71
N ASN A 99 16.19 1.36 1.39
CA ASN A 99 17.21 1.91 2.30
C ASN A 99 17.91 3.16 1.75
N SER A 100 17.43 3.68 0.62
CA SER A 100 17.87 4.95 0.03
C SER A 100 16.74 5.54 -0.80
N ARG A 101 16.89 6.80 -1.23
CA ARG A 101 15.92 7.47 -2.10
C ARG A 101 15.81 6.78 -3.46
N GLU A 102 16.93 6.36 -4.03
CA GLU A 102 17.00 5.72 -5.34
C GLU A 102 16.34 4.34 -5.29
N ILE A 103 16.62 3.57 -4.24
CA ILE A 103 16.00 2.25 -4.05
C ILE A 103 14.51 2.38 -3.77
N LEU A 104 14.05 3.42 -3.05
CA LEU A 104 12.63 3.68 -2.82
C LEU A 104 11.84 3.79 -4.12
N GLU A 105 12.33 4.59 -5.07
CA GLU A 105 11.72 4.76 -6.40
C GLU A 105 11.65 3.44 -7.16
N GLN A 106 12.78 2.72 -7.20
CA GLN A 106 12.87 1.44 -7.91
C GLN A 106 11.90 0.41 -7.33
N ARG A 107 11.85 0.31 -6.00
CA ARG A 107 11.08 -0.69 -5.27
C ARG A 107 9.60 -0.39 -5.25
N TYR A 108 9.21 0.88 -5.19
CA TYR A 108 7.80 1.29 -5.36
C TYR A 108 7.28 0.89 -6.75
N ARG A 109 7.99 1.24 -7.83
CA ARG A 109 7.59 0.87 -9.20
C ARG A 109 7.51 -0.64 -9.39
N HIS A 110 8.51 -1.35 -8.86
CA HIS A 110 8.52 -2.82 -8.88
C HIS A 110 7.33 -3.42 -8.13
N GLY A 111 7.03 -2.94 -6.92
CA GLY A 111 5.89 -3.41 -6.13
C GLY A 111 4.56 -3.22 -6.87
N ILE A 112 4.30 -2.02 -7.41
CA ILE A 112 3.09 -1.75 -8.19
C ILE A 112 3.01 -2.61 -9.45
N ALA A 113 4.13 -2.81 -10.18
CA ALA A 113 4.15 -3.66 -11.37
C ALA A 113 3.89 -5.15 -11.03
N ASN A 114 4.44 -5.68 -9.94
CA ASN A 114 4.17 -7.05 -9.51
C ASN A 114 2.70 -7.26 -9.15
N LEU A 115 2.03 -6.24 -8.60
CA LEU A 115 0.60 -6.30 -8.34
C LEU A 115 -0.24 -6.41 -9.62
N GLN A 116 0.24 -5.88 -10.76
CA GLN A 116 -0.39 -6.05 -12.08
C GLN A 116 -0.24 -7.48 -12.61
N MET A 117 0.96 -8.06 -12.47
CA MET A 117 1.26 -9.39 -13.01
C MET A 117 0.63 -10.54 -12.20
N ASN A 118 0.46 -10.37 -10.89
CA ASN A 118 -0.08 -11.42 -10.01
C ASN A 118 -1.62 -11.50 -10.00
N GLY A 119 -2.30 -10.90 -10.98
CA GLY A 119 -3.75 -11.04 -11.18
C GLY A 119 -4.17 -12.32 -11.92
N GLU A 120 -3.21 -13.14 -12.38
CA GLU A 120 -3.43 -14.32 -13.24
C GLU A 120 -3.35 -15.68 -12.51
N ALA A 121 -3.45 -15.75 -11.18
CA ALA A 121 -3.38 -17.01 -10.43
C ALA A 121 -4.65 -17.31 -9.62
#